data_AF-A0A2V6RQS5-F1
#
_entry.id   AF-A0A2V6RQS5-F1
#
_cell.length_a   1.000
_cell.length_b   1.000
_cell.length_c   1.000
_cell.angle_alpha   90.00
_cell.angle_beta   90.00
_cell.angle_gamma   90.00
#
_symmetry.space_group_name_H-M   'P 1'
#
loop_
_entity.id
_entity.type
_entity.pdbx_description
1 polymer ?
#
loop_
_entity_poly.entity_id
_entity_poly.type
_entity_poly.pdbx_seq_one_letter_code
_entity_poly.pdbx_strand_id
1 'polypeptide(L)'
;MGASRSLIVAADKTAALAAAREYLEKTFAMYRRWEMQESTMVPLQLDFDTALDDWTVNGSPRDCVETLARAREMGLDKVGFTIYSLPREVRARIDYLQMIAEEVVKPAGTLP
;
A
#
# COMPACT_ATOMS: atom_id res chain seq x y z
N MET A 1 -5.00 11.79 -14.94
CA MET A 1 -5.47 11.78 -13.53
C MET A 1 -4.40 11.16 -12.63
N GLY A 2 -4.28 11.56 -11.36
CA GLY A 2 -3.29 11.02 -10.44
C GLY A 2 -3.89 10.54 -9.11
N ALA A 3 -3.32 9.50 -8.51
CA ALA A 3 -3.78 8.95 -7.23
C ALA A 3 -2.60 8.68 -6.29
N SER A 4 -2.83 8.84 -4.98
CA SER A 4 -1.93 8.32 -3.95
C SER A 4 -2.56 7.08 -3.33
N ARG A 5 -1.79 6.00 -3.20
CA ARG A 5 -2.24 4.73 -2.62
C ARG A 5 -1.20 4.18 -1.65
N SER A 6 -1.67 3.44 -0.67
CA SER A 6 -0.79 2.61 0.14
C SER A 6 -0.28 1.44 -0.70
N LEU A 7 1.00 1.11 -0.55
CA LEU A 7 1.62 -0.05 -1.18
C LEU A 7 2.09 -1.05 -0.11
N ILE A 8 1.61 -2.29 -0.23
CA ILE A 8 2.02 -3.41 0.64
C ILE A 8 2.36 -4.62 -0.23
N VAL A 9 3.64 -4.92 -0.39
CA VAL A 9 4.10 -6.05 -1.20
C VAL A 9 4.59 -7.16 -0.27
N ALA A 10 4.25 -8.40 -0.58
CA ALA A 10 4.74 -9.58 0.12
C ALA A 10 4.83 -10.76 -0.86
N ALA A 11 5.07 -11.98 -0.37
CA ALA A 11 5.09 -13.17 -1.23
C ALA A 11 3.72 -13.45 -1.88
N ASP A 12 2.65 -13.15 -1.16
CA ASP A 12 1.26 -13.35 -1.58
C ASP A 12 0.31 -12.39 -0.84
N LYS A 13 -0.98 -12.44 -1.19
CA LYS A 13 -2.04 -11.63 -0.55
C LYS A 13 -2.15 -11.85 0.95
N THR A 14 -2.04 -13.08 1.43
CA THR A 14 -2.17 -13.40 2.85
C THR A 14 -1.01 -12.80 3.65
N ALA A 15 0.21 -12.92 3.15
CA ALA A 15 1.40 -12.32 3.74
C ALA A 15 1.33 -10.78 3.70
N ALA A 16 0.80 -10.20 2.61
CA ALA A 16 0.59 -8.76 2.50
C ALA A 16 -0.41 -8.26 3.55
N LEU A 17 -1.53 -8.96 3.74
CA LEU A 17 -2.53 -8.65 4.78
C LEU A 17 -1.90 -8.70 6.18
N ALA A 18 -1.11 -9.73 6.48
CA ALA A 18 -0.44 -9.85 7.77
C ALA A 18 0.56 -8.71 8.02
N ALA A 19 1.39 -8.38 7.02
CA ALA A 19 2.36 -7.29 7.11
C ALA A 19 1.69 -5.92 7.26
N ALA A 20 0.61 -5.68 6.51
CA ALA A 20 -0.19 -4.47 6.63
C ALA A 20 -0.79 -4.34 8.02
N ARG A 21 -1.35 -5.43 8.56
CA ARG A 21 -2.03 -5.41 9.85
C ARG A 21 -1.11 -4.97 10.98
N GLU A 22 0.11 -5.50 11.07
CA GLU A 22 1.05 -5.13 12.15
C GLU A 22 1.37 -3.62 12.12
N TYR A 23 1.53 -3.05 10.94
CA TYR A 23 1.86 -1.64 10.79
C TYR A 23 0.65 -0.72 10.97
N LEU A 24 -0.49 -1.11 10.41
CA LEU A 24 -1.74 -0.36 10.49
C LEU A 24 -2.29 -0.38 11.92
N GLU A 25 -2.15 -1.47 12.68
CA GLU A 25 -2.53 -1.50 14.10
C GLU A 25 -1.79 -0.42 14.88
N LYS A 26 -0.47 -0.27 14.64
CA LYS A 26 0.34 0.78 15.28
C LYS A 26 -0.07 2.17 14.82
N THR A 27 -0.29 2.36 13.53
CA THR A 27 -0.74 3.65 12.95
C THR A 27 -2.10 4.04 13.52
N PHE A 28 -3.09 3.14 13.44
CA PHE A 28 -4.43 3.36 13.97
C PHE A 28 -4.43 3.60 15.47
N ALA A 29 -3.58 2.91 16.24
CA ALA A 29 -3.44 3.15 17.66
C ALA A 29 -2.85 4.54 17.94
N MET A 30 -1.87 5.00 17.15
CA MET A 30 -1.36 6.36 17.26
C MET A 30 -2.44 7.40 16.91
N TYR A 31 -3.09 7.29 15.75
CA TYR A 31 -4.12 8.25 15.36
C TYR A 31 -5.26 8.34 16.38
N ARG A 32 -5.71 7.20 16.92
CA ARG A 32 -6.72 7.16 17.99
C ARG A 32 -6.23 7.77 19.30
N ARG A 33 -5.02 7.42 19.73
CA ARG A 33 -4.45 7.89 21.00
C ARG A 33 -4.24 9.40 21.04
N TRP A 34 -3.92 9.99 19.90
CA TRP A 34 -3.59 11.42 19.79
C TRP A 34 -4.79 12.27 19.37
N GLU A 35 -6.02 11.69 19.35
CA GLU A 35 -7.25 12.35 18.92
C GLU A 35 -7.08 13.13 17.60
N MET A 36 -6.29 12.58 16.66
CA MET A 36 -5.89 13.29 15.45
C MET A 36 -7.03 13.49 14.45
N GLN A 37 -8.22 13.03 14.80
CA GLN A 37 -9.43 13.21 14.02
C GLN A 37 -10.32 14.25 14.72
N GLU A 38 -10.37 15.45 14.15
CA GLU A 38 -11.30 16.48 14.59
C GLU A 38 -12.75 16.07 14.26
N SER A 39 -13.72 16.53 15.06
CA SER A 39 -15.13 16.16 14.92
C SER A 39 -15.78 16.58 13.59
N THR A 40 -15.20 17.54 12.90
CA THR A 40 -15.63 18.04 11.59
C THR A 40 -14.96 17.33 10.41
N MET A 41 -13.93 16.51 10.67
CA MET A 41 -13.26 15.73 9.64
C MET A 41 -14.09 14.51 9.24
N VAL A 42 -13.97 14.11 7.98
CA VAL A 42 -14.45 12.81 7.52
C VAL A 42 -13.81 11.70 8.38
N PRO A 43 -14.59 10.69 8.82
CA PRO A 43 -14.06 9.56 9.58
C PRO A 43 -12.80 8.96 8.97
N LEU A 44 -11.71 8.96 9.75
CA LEU A 44 -10.54 8.20 9.41
C LEU A 44 -10.94 6.73 9.58
N GLN A 45 -10.97 5.95 8.49
CA GLN A 45 -11.26 4.52 8.51
C GLN A 45 -10.10 3.75 9.16
N LEU A 46 -9.95 3.90 10.47
CA LEU A 46 -8.86 3.35 11.29
C LEU A 46 -9.23 1.98 11.87
N ASP A 47 -9.88 1.17 11.05
CA ASP A 47 -10.33 -0.18 11.36
C ASP A 47 -9.93 -1.15 10.23
N PHE A 48 -10.18 -2.43 10.46
CA PHE A 48 -9.90 -3.50 9.50
C PHE A 48 -11.18 -4.07 8.88
N ASP A 49 -12.31 -3.38 9.03
CA ASP A 49 -13.59 -3.82 8.47
C ASP A 49 -13.68 -3.48 6.98
N THR A 50 -12.89 -2.50 6.51
CA THR A 50 -12.70 -2.20 5.09
C THR A 50 -11.60 -3.07 4.50
N ALA A 51 -11.89 -3.75 3.39
CA ALA A 51 -10.92 -4.61 2.72
C ALA A 51 -9.72 -3.78 2.21
N LEU A 52 -8.49 -4.31 2.38
CA LEU A 52 -7.30 -3.62 1.87
C LEU A 52 -7.38 -3.34 0.37
N ASP A 53 -8.03 -4.21 -0.40
CA ASP A 53 -8.17 -4.09 -1.85
C ASP A 53 -8.94 -2.83 -2.28
N ASP A 54 -9.74 -2.24 -1.39
CA ASP A 54 -10.54 -1.05 -1.72
C ASP A 54 -9.71 0.23 -1.73
N TRP A 55 -8.58 0.26 -1.00
CA TRP A 55 -7.82 1.49 -0.75
C TRP A 55 -6.30 1.34 -0.88
N THR A 56 -5.80 0.13 -1.16
CA THR A 56 -4.37 -0.17 -1.30
C THR A 56 -4.05 -0.89 -2.61
N VAL A 57 -2.78 -0.82 -3.01
CA VAL A 57 -2.18 -1.79 -3.93
C VAL A 57 -1.43 -2.80 -3.07
N ASN A 58 -1.84 -4.06 -3.09
CA ASN A 58 -1.26 -5.07 -2.20
C ASN A 58 -1.19 -6.48 -2.82
N GLY A 59 -0.29 -7.30 -2.29
CA GLY A 59 -0.14 -8.71 -2.65
C GLY A 59 1.28 -9.06 -3.08
N SER A 60 1.41 -10.04 -3.98
CA SER A 60 2.67 -10.31 -4.68
C SER A 60 3.05 -9.14 -5.61
N PRO A 61 4.32 -9.05 -6.06
CA PRO A 61 4.71 -8.05 -7.06
C PRO A 61 3.82 -8.11 -8.31
N ARG A 62 3.47 -9.33 -8.75
CA ARG A 62 2.56 -9.56 -9.86
C ARG A 62 1.16 -8.98 -9.60
N ASP A 63 0.57 -9.25 -8.43
CA ASP A 63 -0.76 -8.71 -8.07
C ASP A 63 -0.76 -7.17 -8.09
N CYS A 64 0.35 -6.57 -7.66
CA CYS A 64 0.53 -5.13 -7.67
C CYS A 64 0.56 -4.57 -9.10
N VAL A 65 1.34 -5.18 -10.00
CA VAL A 65 1.40 -4.78 -11.41
C VAL A 65 0.05 -4.94 -12.11
N GLU A 66 -0.65 -6.05 -11.89
CA GLU A 66 -1.99 -6.29 -12.46
C GLU A 66 -3.01 -5.26 -11.96
N THR A 67 -2.91 -4.84 -10.71
CA THR A 67 -3.75 -3.76 -10.16
C THR A 67 -3.46 -2.41 -10.81
N LEU A 68 -2.18 -2.12 -11.09
CA LEU A 68 -1.79 -0.89 -11.78
C LEU A 68 -2.20 -0.87 -13.25
N ALA A 69 -2.14 -2.02 -13.93
CA ALA A 69 -2.65 -2.17 -15.30
C ALA A 69 -4.14 -1.85 -15.38
N ARG A 70 -4.95 -2.43 -14.49
CA ARG A 70 -6.39 -2.11 -14.41
C ARG A 70 -6.64 -0.64 -14.11
N ALA A 71 -5.89 -0.04 -13.19
CA ALA A 71 -6.02 1.38 -12.88
C ALA A 71 -5.68 2.28 -14.08
N ARG A 72 -4.68 1.90 -14.88
CA ARG A 72 -4.30 2.59 -16.11
C ARG A 72 -5.40 2.52 -17.17
N GLU A 73 -6.01 1.35 -17.37
CA GLU A 73 -7.18 1.17 -18.25
C GLU A 73 -8.36 2.06 -17.84
N MET A 74 -8.48 2.36 -16.54
CA MET A 74 -9.48 3.28 -16.00
C MET A 74 -9.09 4.78 -16.13
N GLY A 75 -7.96 5.11 -16.76
CA GLY A 75 -7.50 6.48 -17.01
C GLY A 75 -6.57 7.07 -15.95
N LEU A 76 -5.97 6.24 -15.09
CA LEU A 76 -4.97 6.69 -14.13
C LEU A 76 -3.58 6.81 -14.80
N ASP A 77 -3.09 8.05 -14.93
CA ASP A 77 -1.80 8.34 -15.59
C ASP A 77 -0.63 8.36 -14.61
N LYS A 78 -0.91 8.61 -13.33
CA LYS A 78 0.11 8.78 -12.28
C LYS A 78 -0.34 8.10 -10.99
N VAL A 79 0.58 7.42 -10.34
CA VAL A 79 0.38 6.86 -9.00
C VAL A 79 1.54 7.24 -8.10
N GLY A 80 1.24 7.68 -6.88
CA GLY A 80 2.18 7.81 -5.78
C GLY A 80 1.94 6.72 -4.77
N PHE A 81 3.02 6.20 -4.17
CA PHE A 81 2.92 5.18 -3.14
C PHE A 81 3.37 5.69 -1.77
N THR A 82 2.61 5.30 -0.76
CA THR A 82 3.06 5.33 0.64
C THR A 82 3.25 3.89 1.10
N ILE A 83 4.46 3.55 1.56
CA ILE A 83 4.80 2.18 1.94
C ILE A 83 4.57 1.99 3.44
N TYR A 84 3.54 1.23 3.79
CA TYR A 84 3.16 0.92 5.17
C TYR A 84 3.58 -0.48 5.62
N SER A 85 4.57 -1.07 4.96
CA SER A 85 5.06 -2.42 5.28
C SER A 85 6.58 -2.53 5.24
N LEU A 86 7.29 -1.42 5.51
CA LEU A 86 8.76 -1.42 5.54
C LEU A 86 9.28 -2.38 6.61
N PRO A 87 10.17 -3.34 6.25
CA PRO A 87 10.82 -4.22 7.22
C PRO A 87 11.58 -3.45 8.30
N ARG A 88 11.80 -4.04 9.47
CA ARG A 88 12.51 -3.33 10.55
C ARG A 88 14.00 -3.17 10.26
N GLU A 89 14.65 -4.24 9.82
CA GLU A 89 16.09 -4.32 9.56
C GLU A 89 16.51 -3.54 8.32
N VAL A 90 17.64 -2.81 8.41
CA VAL A 90 18.13 -1.95 7.32
C VAL A 90 18.35 -2.72 6.03
N ARG A 91 18.99 -3.89 6.10
CA ARG A 91 19.25 -4.72 4.91
C ARG A 91 17.94 -5.19 4.28
N ALA A 92 17.02 -5.69 5.08
CA ALA A 92 15.71 -6.12 4.62
C ALA A 92 14.91 -4.97 3.98
N ARG A 93 15.03 -3.72 4.49
CA ARG A 93 14.42 -2.54 3.84
C ARG A 93 15.01 -2.28 2.46
N ILE A 94 16.32 -2.36 2.31
CA ILE A 94 17.00 -2.13 1.03
C ILE A 94 16.53 -3.20 0.02
N ASP A 95 16.59 -4.47 0.41
CA ASP A 95 16.18 -5.58 -0.45
C ASP A 95 14.69 -5.46 -0.82
N TYR A 96 13.84 -5.04 0.11
CA TYR A 96 12.42 -4.79 -0.12
C TYR A 96 12.15 -3.63 -1.10
N LEU A 97 12.85 -2.50 -0.93
CA LEU A 97 12.73 -1.36 -1.85
C LEU A 97 13.26 -1.70 -3.25
N GLN A 98 14.33 -2.49 -3.33
CA GLN A 98 14.87 -2.97 -4.59
C GLN A 98 13.89 -3.91 -5.31
N MET A 99 13.24 -4.82 -4.58
CA MET A 99 12.18 -5.67 -5.14
C MET A 99 11.02 -4.81 -5.67
N ILE A 100 10.56 -3.79 -4.93
CA ILE A 100 9.50 -2.88 -5.43
C ILE A 100 9.94 -2.19 -6.72
N ALA A 101 11.17 -1.68 -6.77
CA ALA A 101 11.69 -0.98 -7.93
C ALA A 101 11.73 -1.90 -9.17
N GLU A 102 12.32 -3.09 -9.04
CA GLU A 102 12.56 -4.00 -10.16
C GLU A 102 11.34 -4.82 -10.57
N GLU A 103 10.50 -5.23 -9.61
CA GLU A 103 9.41 -6.19 -9.84
C GLU A 103 8.03 -5.52 -9.88
N VAL A 104 7.89 -4.27 -9.44
CA VAL A 104 6.62 -3.54 -9.50
C VAL A 104 6.73 -2.28 -10.36
N VAL A 105 7.60 -1.34 -9.98
CA VAL A 105 7.65 -0.01 -10.63
C VAL A 105 8.12 -0.11 -12.08
N LYS A 106 9.21 -0.84 -12.34
CA LYS A 106 9.75 -1.00 -13.68
C LYS A 106 8.76 -1.69 -14.63
N PRO A 107 8.13 -2.84 -14.30
CA PRO A 107 7.08 -3.43 -15.12
C PRO A 107 5.88 -2.49 -15.31
N ALA A 108 5.39 -1.86 -14.23
CA ALA A 108 4.25 -0.95 -14.31
C ALA A 108 4.53 0.27 -15.20
N GLY A 109 5.77 0.76 -15.21
CA GLY A 109 6.20 1.86 -16.09
C GLY A 109 6.25 1.49 -17.59
N THR A 110 6.18 0.19 -17.92
CA THR A 110 6.14 -0.31 -19.30
C THR A 110 4.74 -0.68 -19.78
N LEU A 111 3.71 -0.48 -18.95
CA LEU A 111 2.32 -0.71 -19.33
C LEU A 111 1.90 0.28 -20.44
N PRO A 112 1.12 -0.16 -21.43
CA PRO A 112 0.68 0.67 -22.55
C PRO A 112 -0.19 1.87 -22.13
#